data_AF-H2C2F4-F1
#
_entry.id   AF-H2C2F4-F1
#
_cell.length_a   1.000
_cell.length_b   1.000
_cell.length_c   1.000
_cell.angle_alpha   90.00
_cell.angle_beta   90.00
_cell.angle_gamma   90.00
#
_symmetry.space_group_name_H-M   'P 1'
#
loop_
_entity.id
_entity.type
_entity.pdbx_description
1 polymer ?
#
loop_
_entity_poly.entity_id
_entity_poly.type
_entity_poly.pdbx_seq_one_letter_code
_entity_poly.pdbx_strand_id
1 'polypeptide(L)' 'MSDVISVRVAKEIKKRAEELGINIRKVVEKALEDAIREKEKEEIKDIAMKIKELMSDVSEDDWTTDIRESRNER' A
#
# COMPACT_ATOMS: atom_id res chain seq x y z
N MET A 1 -10.30 14.22 12.64
CA MET A 1 -9.44 15.42 12.51
C MET A 1 -9.03 15.55 11.05
N SER A 2 -8.76 16.77 10.57
CA SER A 2 -8.28 17.00 9.20
C SER A 2 -7.13 18.00 9.22
N ASP A 3 -6.10 17.73 8.45
CA ASP A 3 -4.95 18.63 8.25
C ASP A 3 -5.05 19.38 6.92
N VAL A 4 -4.40 20.55 6.84
CA VAL A 4 -4.40 21.38 5.64
C VAL A 4 -3.17 21.07 4.79
N ILE A 5 -3.40 20.79 3.50
CA ILE A 5 -2.34 20.69 2.49
C ILE A 5 -2.42 21.86 1.51
N SER A 6 -1.27 22.49 1.23
CA SER A 6 -1.16 23.58 0.27
C SER A 6 -0.33 23.14 -0.91
N VAL A 7 -0.98 23.02 -2.08
CA VAL A 7 -0.33 22.60 -3.33
C VAL A 7 -0.64 23.59 -4.44
N ARG A 8 0.32 23.80 -5.34
CA ARG A 8 0.13 24.63 -6.52
C ARG A 8 -0.45 23.79 -7.65
N VAL A 9 -1.55 24.26 -8.22
CA VAL A 9 -2.18 23.66 -9.40
C VAL A 9 -2.32 24.72 -10.50
N ALA A 10 -2.42 24.27 -11.75
CA ALA A 10 -2.70 25.18 -12.87
C ALA A 10 -4.02 25.92 -12.63
N LYS A 11 -4.01 27.24 -12.86
CA LYS A 11 -5.17 28.11 -12.65
C LYS A 11 -6.39 27.62 -13.42
N GLU A 12 -6.18 27.17 -14.66
CA GLU A 12 -7.22 26.64 -15.55
C GLU A 12 -7.94 25.43 -14.95
N ILE A 13 -7.18 24.51 -14.32
CA ILE A 13 -7.74 23.29 -13.72
C ILE A 13 -8.62 23.65 -12.52
N LYS A 14 -8.11 24.49 -11.62
CA LYS A 14 -8.88 24.93 -10.46
C LYS A 14 -10.16 25.63 -10.90
N LYS A 15 -10.05 26.59 -11.84
CA LYS A 15 -11.20 27.33 -12.35
C LYS A 15 -12.24 26.41 -12.98
N ARG A 16 -11.81 25.46 -13.82
CA ARG A 16 -12.72 24.52 -14.46
C ARG A 16 -13.39 23.58 -13.48
N ALA A 17 -12.68 23.13 -12.44
CA ALA A 17 -13.24 22.31 -11.37
C ALA A 17 -14.33 23.07 -10.59
N GLU A 18 -14.09 24.35 -10.29
CA GLU A 18 -15.07 25.23 -9.64
C GLU A 18 -16.31 25.46 -10.52
N GLU A 19 -16.12 25.77 -11.82
CA GLU A 19 -17.22 25.93 -12.80
C GLU A 19 -18.11 24.70 -12.90
N LEU A 20 -17.52 23.50 -12.80
CA LEU A 20 -18.23 22.22 -12.87
C LEU A 20 -18.79 21.76 -11.52
N GLY A 21 -18.60 22.53 -10.44
CA GLY A 21 -19.05 22.15 -9.10
C GLY A 21 -18.34 20.93 -8.52
N ILE A 22 -17.12 20.65 -8.96
CA ILE A 22 -16.34 19.50 -8.50
C ILE A 22 -15.83 19.78 -7.08
N ASN A 23 -16.07 18.82 -6.17
CA ASN A 23 -15.51 18.87 -4.83
C ASN A 23 -14.02 18.50 -4.85
N ILE A 24 -13.16 19.52 -4.95
CA ILE A 24 -11.70 19.39 -5.01
C ILE A 24 -11.16 18.59 -3.83
N ARG A 25 -11.68 18.83 -2.61
CA ARG A 25 -11.27 18.10 -1.41
C ARG A 25 -11.48 16.59 -1.57
N LYS A 26 -12.67 16.17 -1.99
CA LYS A 26 -12.99 14.74 -2.19
C LYS A 26 -12.12 14.10 -3.27
N VAL A 27 -11.82 14.84 -4.33
CA VAL A 27 -10.92 14.36 -5.40
C VAL A 27 -9.51 14.15 -4.87
N VAL A 28 -8.99 15.13 -4.11
CA VAL A 28 -7.64 15.06 -3.54
C VAL A 28 -7.53 13.98 -2.47
N GLU A 29 -8.50 13.87 -1.56
CA GLU A 29 -8.55 12.79 -0.56
C GLU A 29 -8.52 11.42 -1.22
N LYS A 30 -9.38 11.18 -2.21
CA LYS A 30 -9.42 9.91 -2.94
C LYS A 30 -8.11 9.63 -3.68
N ALA A 31 -7.55 10.63 -4.35
CA ALA A 31 -6.29 10.46 -5.09
C ALA A 31 -5.13 10.10 -4.14
N LEU A 32 -5.10 10.70 -2.94
CA LEU A 32 -4.12 10.36 -1.92
C LEU A 32 -4.34 8.95 -1.36
N GLU A 33 -5.57 8.57 -1.03
CA GLU A 33 -5.91 7.21 -0.57
C GLU A 33 -5.51 6.13 -1.59
N ASP A 34 -5.82 6.35 -2.87
CA ASP A 34 -5.50 5.41 -3.92
C ASP A 34 -3.97 5.31 -4.14
N ALA A 35 -3.25 6.44 -4.06
CA ALA A 35 -1.78 6.45 -4.15
C ALA A 35 -1.12 5.74 -2.96
N ILE A 36 -1.62 5.93 -1.73
CA ILE A 36 -1.14 5.24 -0.53
C ILE A 36 -1.39 3.74 -0.67
N ARG A 37 -2.61 3.33 -1.02
CA ARG A 37 -2.97 1.91 -1.16
C ARG A 37 -2.09 1.21 -2.19
N GLU A 38 -1.75 1.89 -3.29
CA GLU A 38 -0.88 1.29 -4.31
C GLU A 38 0.56 1.14 -3.79
N LYS A 39 1.07 2.12 -3.04
CA LYS A 39 2.39 2.02 -2.39
C LYS A 39 2.45 0.89 -1.35
N GLU A 40 1.41 0.75 -0.52
CA GLU A 40 1.32 -0.35 0.45
C GLU A 40 1.33 -1.72 -0.23
N LYS A 41 0.66 -1.87 -1.38
CA LYS A 41 0.71 -3.12 -2.16
C LYS A 41 2.10 -3.41 -2.72
N GLU A 42 2.79 -2.38 -3.24
CA GLU A 42 4.17 -2.52 -3.71
C GLU A 42 5.08 -3.01 -2.57
N GLU A 43 4.96 -2.42 -1.37
CA GLU A 43 5.73 -2.84 -0.20
C GLU A 43 5.43 -4.30 0.20
N ILE A 44 4.16 -4.71 0.22
CA ILE A 44 3.78 -6.10 0.51
C ILE A 44 4.41 -7.05 -0.52
N LYS A 45 4.37 -6.69 -1.81
CA LYS A 45 4.94 -7.51 -2.87
C LYS A 45 6.46 -7.65 -2.73
N ASP A 46 7.14 -6.56 -2.40
CA ASP A 46 8.59 -6.56 -2.18
C ASP A 46 8.98 -7.43 -0.97
N ILE A 47 8.21 -7.36 0.11
CA ILE A 47 8.41 -8.22 1.29
C ILE A 47 8.17 -9.68 0.92
N ALA A 48 7.08 -9.99 0.22
CA ALA A 48 6.78 -11.35 -0.22
C ALA A 48 7.88 -11.92 -1.13
N MET A 49 8.45 -11.09 -2.01
CA MET A 49 9.55 -11.48 -2.88
C MET A 49 10.83 -11.78 -2.09
N LYS A 50 11.16 -10.95 -1.10
CA LYS A 50 12.28 -11.20 -0.18
C LYS A 50 12.10 -12.49 0.61
N ILE A 51 10.89 -12.74 1.13
CA ILE A 51 10.59 -14.00 1.84
C ILE A 51 10.80 -15.19 0.90
N LYS A 52 10.27 -15.12 -0.32
CA LYS A 52 10.43 -16.19 -1.31
C LYS A 52 11.91 -16.46 -1.63
N GLU A 53 12.73 -15.42 -1.75
CA GLU A 53 14.16 -15.56 -1.99
C GLU A 53 14.87 -16.21 -0.79
N LEU A 54 14.57 -15.76 0.43
CA LEU A 54 15.12 -16.34 1.66
C LEU A 54 14.70 -17.79 1.89
N MET A 55 13.51 -18.17 1.44
CA MET A 55 12.97 -19.53 1.57
C MET A 55 13.23 -20.40 0.33
N SER A 56 14.10 -19.97 -0.58
CA SER A 56 14.34 -20.66 -1.85
C SER A 56 14.83 -22.11 -1.68
N ASP A 57 15.52 -22.41 -0.58
CA ASP A 57 16.05 -23.73 -0.24
C ASP A 57 15.16 -24.51 0.74
N VAL A 58 13.98 -24.00 1.11
CA VAL A 58 13.08 -24.64 2.09
C VAL A 58 11.88 -25.23 1.36
N SER A 59 11.69 -26.55 1.45
CA SER A 59 10.46 -27.19 0.96
C SER A 59 9.30 -27.03 1.95
N GLU A 60 8.07 -27.23 1.46
CA GLU A 60 6.87 -27.22 2.32
C GLU A 60 6.92 -28.31 3.41
N ASP A 61 7.53 -29.47 3.09
CA ASP A 61 7.70 -30.58 4.03
C ASP A 61 8.74 -30.26 5.10
N ASP A 62 9.86 -29.62 4.74
CA ASP A 62 10.89 -29.17 5.70
C ASP A 62 10.26 -28.19 6.70
N TRP A 63 9.55 -27.18 6.18
CA TRP A 63 8.87 -26.18 7.00
C TRP A 63 7.81 -26.79 7.93
N THR A 64 7.03 -27.75 7.42
CA THR A 64 5.98 -28.43 8.21
C THR A 64 6.59 -29.30 9.31
N THR A 65 7.73 -29.94 9.03
CA THR A 65 8.46 -30.77 9.99
C THR A 65 9.01 -29.91 11.10
N ASP A 66 9.72 -28.82 10.77
CA ASP A 66 10.29 -27.88 11.75
C ASP A 66 9.21 -27.31 12.68
N ILE A 67 8.04 -26.91 12.16
CA ILE A 67 6.93 -26.42 12.99
C ILE A 67 6.40 -27.49 13.93
N ARG A 68 6.27 -28.74 13.45
CA ARG A 68 5.75 -29.85 14.28
C ARG A 68 6.73 -30.21 15.39
N GLU A 69 8.02 -30.26 15.08
CA GLU A 69 9.07 -30.56 16.04
C GLU A 69 9.13 -29.47 17.13
N SER A 70 9.20 -28.19 16.74
CA SER A 70 9.22 -27.07 17.69
C SER A 70 7.99 -27.02 18.61
N ARG A 71 6.81 -27.44 18.12
CA ARG A 71 5.60 -27.53 18.95
C ARG A 71 5.68 -28.64 19.99
N ASN A 72 6.30 -29.77 19.65
CA ASN A 72 6.40 -30.93 20.53
C ASN A 72 7.53 -30.80 21.58
N GLU A 73 8.40 -29.80 21.43
CA GLU A 73 9.44 -29.44 22.41
C GLU A 73 8.93 -28.62 23.61
N ARG A 74 7.67 -28.17 23.59
CA ARG A 74 7.01 -27.43 24.67
C ARG A 74 6.02 -28.30 25.44
#